data_AF-A0A3B1BQ75-F1
#
_entry.id   AF-A0A3B1BQ75-F1
#
_cell.length_a   1.000
_cell.length_b   1.000
_cell.length_c   1.000
_cell.angle_alpha   90.00
_cell.angle_beta   90.00
_cell.angle_gamma   90.00
#
_symmetry.space_group_name_H-M   'P 1'
#
loop_
_entity.id
_entity.type
_entity.pdbx_description
1 polymer ?
#
loop_
_entity_poly.entity_id
_entity_poly.type
_entity_poly.pdbx_seq_one_letter_code
_entity_poly.pdbx_strand_id
1 'polypeptide(L)' 'MSKESYNADAIEVLTGLEPVRKRPGMYTQTERPNHLAQEVID' A
#
# COMPACT_ATOMS: atom_id res chain seq x y z
N MET A 1 -8.43 21.66 20.82
CA MET A 1 -8.24 21.57 19.36
C MET A 1 -9.27 20.60 18.80
N SER A 2 -9.94 21.03 17.75
CA SER A 2 -11.18 20.50 17.18
C SER A 2 -11.06 19.04 16.71
N LYS A 3 -12.03 18.20 17.11
CA LYS A 3 -12.24 16.83 16.61
C LYS A 3 -12.76 16.79 15.15
N GLU A 4 -12.47 17.81 14.36
CA GLU A 4 -12.98 17.91 12.98
C GLU A 4 -12.25 16.93 12.04
N SER A 5 -11.05 16.45 12.37
CA SER A 5 -10.29 15.54 11.50
C SER A 5 -10.59 14.03 11.71
N TYR A 6 -11.49 13.68 12.64
CA TYR A 6 -11.86 12.28 12.90
C TYR A 6 -13.35 12.08 12.66
N ASN A 7 -13.74 12.33 11.41
CA ASN A 7 -15.07 12.09 10.87
C ASN A 7 -14.99 11.00 9.77
N ALA A 8 -16.12 10.68 9.13
CA ALA A 8 -16.15 9.64 8.10
C ALA A 8 -15.23 9.93 6.91
N ASP A 9 -15.01 11.22 6.58
CA ASP A 9 -14.15 11.65 5.47
C ASP A 9 -12.66 11.31 5.72
N ALA A 10 -12.27 11.01 6.96
CA ALA A 10 -10.92 10.56 7.30
C ALA A 10 -10.64 9.11 6.90
N ILE A 11 -11.66 8.35 6.47
CA ILE A 11 -11.51 6.96 6.04
C ILE A 11 -11.26 6.94 4.52
N GLU A 12 -10.04 6.55 4.15
CA GLU A 12 -9.64 6.42 2.76
C GLU A 12 -9.74 4.96 2.30
N VAL A 13 -10.46 4.74 1.20
CA VAL A 13 -10.48 3.44 0.51
C VAL A 13 -9.53 3.51 -0.68
N LEU A 14 -8.41 2.79 -0.57
CA LEU A 14 -7.43 2.67 -1.65
C LEU A 14 -7.92 1.66 -2.68
N THR A 15 -7.82 1.99 -3.96
CA THR A 15 -8.37 1.17 -5.05
C THR A 15 -7.31 0.75 -6.06
N GLY A 16 -7.59 -0.30 -6.83
CA GLY A 16 -6.66 -0.84 -7.83
C GLY A 16 -5.30 -1.19 -7.21
N LEU A 17 -4.24 -0.54 -7.70
CA LEU A 17 -2.85 -0.76 -7.24
C LEU A 17 -2.37 0.26 -6.20
N GLU A 18 -3.23 1.18 -5.75
CA GLU A 18 -2.88 2.15 -4.70
C GLU A 18 -2.45 1.48 -3.38
N PRO A 19 -3.08 0.39 -2.89
CA PRO A 19 -2.61 -0.30 -1.68
C PRO A 19 -1.19 -0.83 -1.83
N VAL A 20 -0.85 -1.39 -2.99
CA VAL A 20 0.47 -1.95 -3.29
C VAL A 20 1.54 -0.85 -3.28
N ARG A 21 1.23 0.30 -3.89
CA ARG A 21 2.14 1.46 -3.91
C ARG A 21 2.32 2.10 -2.53
N LYS A 22 1.24 2.20 -1.74
CA LYS A 22 1.26 2.85 -0.42
C LYS A 22 1.86 1.96 0.67
N ARG A 23 1.74 0.63 0.55
CA ARG A 23 2.30 -0.37 1.49
C ARG A 23 2.97 -1.53 0.75
N PRO A 24 4.10 -1.29 0.07
CA PRO A 24 4.75 -2.32 -0.75
C PRO A 24 5.25 -3.52 0.06
N GLY A 25 5.67 -3.33 1.31
CA GLY A 25 6.17 -4.41 2.17
C GLY A 25 5.14 -5.50 2.52
N MET A 26 3.85 -5.25 2.26
CA MET A 26 2.82 -6.29 2.36
C MET A 26 2.80 -7.21 1.12
N TYR A 27 3.29 -6.75 -0.03
CA TYR A 27 3.13 -7.40 -1.34
C TYR A 27 4.43 -7.84 -2.00
N THR A 28 5.57 -7.31 -1.56
CA THR A 28 6.89 -7.71 -2.07
C THR A 28 7.96 -7.51 -1.00
N GLN A 29 9.10 -8.19 -1.17
CA GLN A 29 10.30 -7.90 -0.40
C GLN A 29 10.81 -6.49 -0.76
N THR A 30 11.00 -5.65 0.24
CA THR A 30 11.40 -4.24 0.08
C THR A 30 12.91 -4.02 0.23
N GLU A 31 13.65 -5.05 0.64
CA GLU A 31 15.10 -4.99 0.85
C GLU A 31 15.87 -5.03 -0.48
N ARG A 32 15.29 -5.66 -1.51
CA ARG A 32 15.88 -5.82 -2.84
C ARG A 32 14.81 -6.21 -3.86
N PRO A 33 15.00 -5.92 -5.17
CA PRO A 33 13.96 -6.11 -6.18
C PRO A 33 13.79 -7.58 -6.64
N ASN A 34 14.59 -8.51 -6.13
CA ASN A 34 14.62 -9.89 -6.63
C ASN A 34 13.27 -10.60 -6.57
N HIS A 35 12.46 -10.32 -5.54
CA HIS A 35 11.12 -10.90 -5.41
C HIS A 35 10.23 -10.50 -6.59
N LEU A 36 10.27 -9.25 -7.05
CA LEU A 36 9.50 -8.84 -8.22
C LEU A 36 9.93 -9.57 -9.50
N ALA A 37 11.22 -9.87 -9.64
CA ALA A 37 11.71 -10.63 -10.79
C ALA A 37 11.30 -12.11 -10.72
N GLN A 38 11.24 -12.70 -9.52
CA GLN A 38 10.74 -14.06 -9.29
C GLN A 38 9.28 -14.19 -9.72
N GLU A 39 8.41 -13.25 -9.30
CA GLU A 39 6.98 -13.24 -9.68
C GLU A 39 6.72 -13.11 -11.20
N VAL A 40 7.70 -12.64 -11.99
CA VAL A 40 7.59 -12.58 -13.45
C VAL A 40 8.03 -13.91 -14.10
N ILE A 41 8.90 -14.66 -13.43
CA ILE A 41 9.48 -15.91 -13.92
C ILE A 41 8.58 -17.10 -13.55
N ASP A 42 8.05 -17.11 -12.33
CA ASP A 42 7.19 -18.17 -11.78
C ASP A 42 5.85 -18.26 -12.52
#